data_AF-A0A1M4U6C3-F1
#
_entry.id   AF-A0A1M4U6C3-F1
#
_cell.length_a   1.000
_cell.length_b   1.000
_cell.length_c   1.000
_cell.angle_alpha   90.00
_cell.angle_beta   90.00
_cell.angle_gamma   90.00
#
_symmetry.space_group_name_H-M   'P 1'
#
loop_
_entity.id
_entity.type
_entity.pdbx_description
1 polymer ?
#
loop_
_entity_poly.entity_id
_entity_poly.type
_entity_poly.pdbx_seq_one_letter_code
_entity_poly.pdbx_strand_id
1 'polypeptide(L)'
;MGRLSKHGIPYVGILVSSAFLLVGVILNYLVPAKVFIYITSVATVGALYIWGIILVAEMKFRQSLSPEELARVTYRTPLWPYASWAALAFLAFVLVLMAFDSGTRIALYVGPVWFILVIASYYIFGMHRRNQEGSEALQFTPANARR
;
A
#
# COMPACT_ATOMS: atom_id res chain seq x y z
N MET A 1 -16.61 11.57 -0.08
CA MET A 1 -17.69 10.89 -0.84
C MET A 1 -18.23 9.74 0.00
N GLY A 2 -19.41 9.89 0.60
CA GLY A 2 -19.93 8.92 1.59
C GLY A 2 -21.43 8.72 1.51
N ARG A 3 -22.01 8.75 0.30
CA ARG A 3 -23.43 8.41 0.13
C ARG A 3 -23.55 6.90 0.05
N LEU A 4 -23.94 6.30 1.17
CA LEU A 4 -24.30 4.89 1.25
C LEU A 4 -25.64 4.66 0.52
N SER A 5 -25.73 3.58 -0.27
CA SER A 5 -27.01 3.10 -0.76
C SER A 5 -27.91 2.69 0.41
N LYS A 6 -29.22 2.56 0.16
CA LYS A 6 -30.19 2.02 1.13
C LYS A 6 -29.81 0.62 1.66
N HIS A 7 -28.94 -0.11 0.95
CA HIS A 7 -28.42 -1.42 1.31
C HIS A 7 -27.02 -1.38 1.98
N GLY A 8 -26.51 -0.20 2.36
CA GLY A 8 -25.18 -0.06 2.98
C GLY A 8 -24.00 -0.19 2.02
N ILE A 9 -24.27 -0.32 0.71
CA ILE A 9 -23.23 -0.52 -0.31
C ILE A 9 -22.79 0.85 -0.87
N PRO A 10 -21.48 1.14 -0.96
CA PRO A 10 -20.97 2.36 -1.59
C PRO A 10 -21.10 2.28 -3.12
N TYR A 11 -22.33 2.45 -3.62
CA TYR A 11 -22.65 2.28 -5.05
C TYR A 11 -21.80 3.18 -5.95
N VAL A 12 -21.46 4.38 -5.50
CA VAL A 12 -20.56 5.30 -6.24
C VAL A 12 -19.17 4.66 -6.42
N GLY A 13 -18.64 4.01 -5.38
CA GLY A 13 -17.35 3.33 -5.46
C GLY A 13 -17.38 2.19 -6.47
N ILE A 14 -18.44 1.37 -6.43
CA ILE A 14 -18.63 0.28 -7.39
C ILE A 14 -18.72 0.81 -8.82
N LEU A 15 -19.57 1.82 -9.06
CA LEU A 15 -19.79 2.35 -10.40
C LEU A 15 -18.50 2.94 -11.00
N VAL A 16 -17.73 3.65 -10.17
CA VAL A 16 -16.43 4.20 -10.55
C VAL A 16 -15.43 3.07 -10.85
N SER A 17 -15.29 2.07 -9.98
CA SER A 17 -14.42 0.91 -10.22
C SER A 17 -14.80 0.13 -11.48
N SER A 18 -16.10 -0.11 -11.71
CA SER A 18 -16.60 -0.77 -12.91
C SER A 18 -16.32 0.05 -14.18
N ALA A 19 -16.47 1.38 -14.14
CA ALA A 19 -16.14 2.24 -15.26
C ALA A 19 -14.64 2.15 -15.63
N PHE A 20 -13.75 2.17 -14.64
CA PHE A 20 -12.31 1.98 -14.88
C PHE A 20 -11.98 0.61 -15.47
N LEU A 21 -12.64 -0.46 -15.01
CA LEU A 21 -12.47 -1.80 -15.59
C LEU A 21 -12.93 -1.85 -17.05
N LEU A 22 -14.07 -1.25 -17.39
CA LEU A 22 -14.56 -1.18 -18.77
C LEU A 22 -13.59 -0.44 -19.69
N VAL A 23 -13.02 0.68 -19.24
CA VAL A 23 -11.97 1.39 -19.97
C VAL A 23 -10.76 0.48 -20.22
N GLY A 24 -10.33 -0.27 -19.20
CA GLY A 24 -9.25 -1.25 -19.33
C GLY A 24 -9.54 -2.35 -20.36
N VAL A 25 -10.77 -2.87 -20.38
CA VAL A 25 -11.22 -3.88 -21.37
C VAL A 25 -11.18 -3.30 -22.78
N ILE A 26 -11.72 -2.10 -23.00
CA ILE A 26 -11.71 -1.45 -24.31
C ILE A 26 -10.27 -1.24 -24.80
N LEU A 27 -9.39 -0.73 -23.94
CA LEU A 27 -7.98 -0.55 -24.28
C LEU A 27 -7.29 -1.89 -24.61
N ASN A 28 -7.64 -2.97 -23.88
CA ASN A 28 -7.13 -4.31 -24.16
C ASN A 28 -7.56 -4.81 -25.55
N TYR A 29 -8.79 -4.54 -25.99
CA TYR A 29 -9.23 -4.88 -27.34
C TYR A 29 -8.49 -4.09 -28.43
N LEU A 30 -8.17 -2.82 -28.20
CA LEU A 30 -7.53 -1.96 -29.21
C LEU A 30 -6.03 -2.21 -29.34
N VAL A 31 -5.31 -2.41 -28.24
CA VAL A 31 -3.85 -2.60 -28.22
C VAL A 31 -3.45 -3.69 -27.21
N PRO A 32 -3.82 -4.96 -27.45
CA PRO A 32 -3.73 -6.03 -26.45
C PRO A 32 -2.30 -6.26 -25.95
N ALA A 33 -1.32 -6.27 -26.87
CA ALA A 33 0.07 -6.58 -26.55
C ALA A 33 0.70 -5.58 -25.56
N LYS A 34 0.39 -4.28 -25.67
CA LYS A 34 1.00 -3.26 -24.80
C LYS A 34 0.22 -3.06 -23.51
N VAL A 35 -1.10 -3.07 -23.58
CA VAL A 35 -1.97 -2.80 -22.42
C VAL A 35 -1.83 -3.89 -21.37
N PHE A 36 -1.78 -5.16 -21.79
CA PHE A 36 -1.55 -6.26 -20.85
C PHE A 36 -0.20 -6.13 -20.14
N ILE A 37 0.88 -5.88 -20.89
CA ILE A 37 2.23 -5.68 -20.33
C ILE A 37 2.23 -4.52 -19.33
N TYR A 38 1.65 -3.38 -19.67
CA TYR A 38 1.63 -2.21 -18.77
C TYR A 38 0.82 -2.47 -17.50
N ILE A 39 -0.39 -3.02 -17.61
CA ILE A 39 -1.24 -3.29 -16.45
C ILE A 39 -0.57 -4.30 -15.52
N THR A 40 -0.08 -5.41 -16.06
CA THR A 40 0.58 -6.45 -15.26
C THR A 40 1.88 -5.94 -14.64
N SER A 41 2.65 -5.13 -15.35
CA SER A 41 3.88 -4.52 -14.82
C SER A 41 3.58 -3.56 -13.67
N VAL A 42 2.60 -2.68 -13.81
CA VAL A 42 2.19 -1.75 -12.74
C VAL A 42 1.66 -2.53 -11.54
N ALA A 43 0.83 -3.56 -11.75
CA ALA A 43 0.36 -4.43 -10.69
C ALA A 43 1.52 -5.15 -9.98
N THR A 44 2.54 -5.58 -10.72
CA THR A 44 3.74 -6.24 -10.19
C THR A 44 4.54 -5.28 -9.31
N VAL A 45 4.84 -4.06 -9.78
CA VAL A 45 5.52 -3.05 -8.96
C VAL A 45 4.73 -2.75 -7.69
N GLY A 46 3.41 -2.61 -7.79
CA GLY A 46 2.54 -2.41 -6.63
C GLY A 46 2.59 -3.57 -5.64
N ALA A 47 2.59 -4.81 -6.14
CA ALA A 47 2.75 -5.99 -5.30
C ALA A 47 4.10 -6.00 -4.60
N LEU A 48 5.21 -5.82 -5.34
CA LEU A 48 6.56 -5.75 -4.77
C LEU A 48 6.67 -4.70 -3.66
N TYR A 49 6.01 -3.54 -3.85
CA TYR A 49 5.94 -2.50 -2.84
C TYR A 49 5.18 -2.93 -1.59
N ILE A 50 3.98 -3.52 -1.73
CA ILE A 50 3.17 -4.02 -0.61
C ILE A 50 3.96 -5.07 0.19
N TRP A 51 4.56 -6.05 -0.50
CA TRP A 51 5.38 -7.07 0.13
C TRP A 51 6.62 -6.49 0.81
N GLY A 52 7.27 -5.50 0.18
CA GLY A 52 8.38 -4.76 0.78
C GLY A 52 7.98 -4.07 2.09
N ILE A 53 6.84 -3.37 2.11
CA ILE A 53 6.32 -2.75 3.34
C ILE A 53 6.01 -3.81 4.39
N ILE A 54 5.34 -4.91 4.02
CA ILE A 54 5.00 -5.96 4.97
C ILE A 54 6.26 -6.50 5.64
N LEU A 55 7.31 -6.81 4.87
CA LEU A 55 8.58 -7.30 5.40
C LEU A 55 9.27 -6.26 6.31
N VAL A 56 9.32 -4.99 5.88
CA VAL A 56 9.91 -3.92 6.70
C VAL A 56 9.12 -3.70 7.98
N ALA A 57 7.79 -3.70 7.90
CA ALA A 57 6.91 -3.57 9.06
C ALA A 57 7.09 -4.74 10.02
N GLU A 58 7.20 -5.97 9.51
CA GLU A 58 7.48 -7.16 10.31
C GLU A 58 8.83 -7.05 11.03
N MET A 59 9.89 -6.65 10.32
CA MET A 59 11.23 -6.48 10.90
C MET A 59 11.24 -5.39 11.97
N LYS A 60 10.62 -4.23 11.70
CA LYS A 60 10.53 -3.12 12.67
C LYS A 60 9.69 -3.49 13.88
N PHE A 61 8.58 -4.21 13.67
CA PHE A 61 7.75 -4.73 14.75
C PHE A 61 8.59 -5.60 15.69
N ARG A 62 9.34 -6.57 15.14
CA ARG A 62 10.21 -7.44 15.96
C ARG A 62 11.34 -6.67 16.65
N GLN A 63 11.91 -5.66 16.01
CA GLN A 63 12.93 -4.79 16.62
C GLN A 63 12.37 -3.89 17.73
N SER A 64 11.08 -3.58 17.70
CA SER A 64 10.44 -2.76 18.73
C SER A 64 10.05 -3.51 20.00
N LEU A 65 10.08 -4.85 19.99
CA LEU A 65 9.71 -5.67 21.13
C LEU A 65 10.90 -5.85 22.08
N SER A 66 10.63 -5.80 23.38
CA SER A 66 11.60 -6.24 24.40
C SER A 66 11.85 -7.76 24.30
N PRO A 67 12.96 -8.28 24.85
CA PRO A 67 13.24 -9.71 24.85
C PRO A 67 12.13 -10.56 25.48
N GLU A 68 11.46 -10.03 26.52
CA GLU A 68 10.35 -10.70 27.19
C GLU A 68 9.08 -10.75 26.34
N GLU A 69 8.78 -9.68 25.61
CA GLU A 69 7.65 -9.63 24.68
C GLU A 69 7.89 -10.50 23.46
N LEU A 70 9.13 -10.52 22.94
CA LEU A 70 9.51 -11.39 21.83
C LEU A 70 9.37 -12.87 22.19
N ALA A 71 9.66 -13.24 23.45
CA ALA A 71 9.46 -14.59 23.95
C ALA A 71 7.97 -15.00 24.04
N ARG A 72 7.05 -14.03 24.17
CA ARG A 72 5.59 -14.24 24.17
C ARG A 72 4.98 -14.32 22.78
N VAL A 73 5.71 -13.94 21.73
CA VAL A 73 5.21 -14.04 20.35
C VAL A 73 5.08 -15.51 19.95
N THR A 74 3.84 -15.98 19.81
CA THR A 74 3.52 -17.36 19.39
C THR A 74 4.03 -17.68 17.99
N TYR A 75 4.07 -16.68 17.10
CA TYR A 75 4.51 -16.85 15.72
C TYR A 75 6.02 -16.61 15.56
N ARG A 76 6.80 -17.69 15.71
CA ARG A 76 8.23 -17.70 15.40
C ARG A 76 8.42 -17.85 13.89
N THR A 77 8.93 -16.82 13.24
CA THR A 77 9.39 -16.95 11.85
C THR A 77 10.63 -17.82 11.81
N PRO A 78 10.61 -18.95 11.09
CA PRO A 78 11.80 -19.76 10.90
C PRO A 78 12.89 -18.91 10.20
N LEU A 79 14.15 -19.08 10.60
CA LEU A 79 15.31 -18.43 9.99
C LEU A 79 15.36 -16.89 10.14
N TRP A 80 14.70 -16.32 11.14
CA TRP A 80 14.81 -14.90 11.45
C TRP A 80 16.25 -14.52 11.88
N PRO A 81 16.82 -13.38 11.42
CA PRO A 81 16.29 -12.37 10.49
C PRO A 81 16.66 -12.62 9.00
N TYR A 82 17.40 -13.69 8.71
CA TYR A 82 17.97 -13.93 7.38
C TYR A 82 16.90 -14.12 6.30
N ALA A 83 15.78 -14.79 6.62
CA ALA A 83 14.68 -14.99 5.67
C ALA A 83 14.07 -13.67 5.17
N SER A 84 13.82 -12.71 6.08
CA SER A 84 13.25 -11.41 5.70
C SER A 84 14.22 -10.61 4.82
N TRP A 85 15.52 -10.65 5.14
CA TRP A 85 16.56 -10.01 4.31
C TRP A 85 16.71 -10.67 2.94
N ALA A 86 16.68 -12.01 2.87
CA ALA A 86 16.73 -12.74 1.60
C ALA A 86 15.51 -12.43 0.73
N ALA A 87 14.31 -12.36 1.32
CA ALA A 87 13.10 -11.97 0.61
C ALA A 87 13.19 -10.53 0.09
N LEU A 88 13.67 -9.58 0.91
CA LEU A 88 13.84 -8.20 0.49
C LEU A 88 14.87 -8.07 -0.66
N ALA A 89 15.97 -8.81 -0.59
CA ALA A 89 16.97 -8.87 -1.66
C ALA A 89 16.37 -9.46 -2.95
N PHE A 90 15.53 -10.50 -2.85
CA PHE A 90 14.82 -11.06 -3.98
C PHE A 90 13.85 -10.06 -4.62
N LEU A 91 13.07 -9.32 -3.82
CA LEU A 91 12.19 -8.27 -4.34
C LEU A 91 12.98 -7.17 -5.07
N ALA A 92 14.11 -6.74 -4.49
CA ALA A 92 15.00 -5.77 -5.12
C ALA A 92 15.59 -6.29 -6.44
N PHE A 93 15.97 -7.57 -6.48
CA PHE A 93 16.43 -8.23 -7.69
C PHE A 93 15.35 -8.23 -8.79
N VAL A 94 14.10 -8.52 -8.46
CA VAL A 94 12.99 -8.46 -9.43
C VAL A 94 12.81 -7.04 -9.97
N LEU A 95 12.89 -6.00 -9.13
CA LEU A 95 12.83 -4.61 -9.57
C LEU A 95 13.96 -4.26 -10.57
N VAL A 96 15.17 -4.77 -10.32
CA VAL A 96 16.31 -4.59 -11.23
C VAL A 96 16.04 -5.28 -12.57
N LEU A 97 15.50 -6.50 -12.58
CA LEU A 97 15.13 -7.18 -13.83
C LEU A 97 14.08 -6.39 -14.62
N MET A 98 13.05 -5.86 -13.94
CA MET A 98 12.05 -4.99 -14.58
C MET A 98 12.66 -3.70 -15.13
N ALA A 99 13.73 -3.19 -14.50
CA ALA A 99 14.42 -2.00 -15.00
C ALA A 99 15.16 -2.27 -16.31
N PHE A 100 15.66 -3.48 -16.53
CA PHE A 100 16.32 -3.82 -17.79
C PHE A 100 15.34 -4.06 -18.93
N ASP A 101 14.18 -4.65 -18.67
CA ASP A 101 13.17 -4.92 -19.68
C ASP A 101 12.38 -3.66 -20.10
N SER A 102 12.33 -3.37 -21.40
CA SER A 102 11.73 -2.14 -21.93
C SER A 102 10.20 -2.10 -21.80
N GLY A 103 9.53 -3.26 -21.75
CA GLY A 103 8.09 -3.36 -21.58
C GLY A 103 7.62 -3.04 -20.16
N THR A 104 8.38 -3.49 -19.17
CA THR A 104 8.05 -3.39 -17.75
C THR A 104 8.66 -2.18 -17.05
N ARG A 105 9.77 -1.62 -17.58
CA ARG A 105 10.45 -0.43 -17.03
C ARG A 105 9.53 0.76 -16.85
N ILE A 106 8.53 0.93 -17.71
CA ILE A 106 7.60 2.05 -17.61
C ILE A 106 6.84 2.06 -16.27
N ALA A 107 6.57 0.89 -15.70
CA ALA A 107 5.90 0.76 -14.40
C ALA A 107 6.75 1.34 -13.25
N LEU A 108 8.08 1.28 -13.37
CA LEU A 108 9.01 1.83 -12.37
C LEU A 108 8.99 3.36 -12.32
N TYR A 109 8.61 4.03 -13.40
CA TYR A 109 8.45 5.49 -13.42
C TYR A 109 7.04 5.91 -12.99
N VAL A 110 6.02 5.17 -13.44
CA VAL A 110 4.61 5.46 -13.11
C VAL A 110 4.36 5.31 -11.61
N GLY A 111 4.96 4.32 -10.95
CA GLY A 111 4.82 4.07 -9.52
C GLY A 111 5.15 5.30 -8.65
N PRO A 112 6.38 5.83 -8.69
CA PRO A 112 6.78 7.03 -7.95
C PRO A 112 5.91 8.25 -8.23
N VAL A 113 5.55 8.49 -9.49
CA VAL A 113 4.65 9.59 -9.87
C VAL A 113 3.29 9.43 -9.18
N TRP A 114 2.72 8.24 -9.22
CA TRP A 114 1.47 7.93 -8.52
C TRP A 114 1.59 8.14 -7.00
N PHE A 115 2.68 7.68 -6.37
CA PHE A 115 2.91 7.92 -4.94
C PHE A 115 2.99 9.41 -4.61
N ILE A 116 3.70 10.19 -5.42
CA ILE A 116 3.78 11.65 -5.25
C ILE A 116 2.39 12.26 -5.36
N LEU A 117 1.57 11.84 -6.32
CA LEU A 117 0.19 12.33 -6.46
C LEU A 117 -0.67 11.98 -5.25
N VAL A 118 -0.56 10.76 -4.73
CA VAL A 118 -1.30 10.33 -3.53
C VAL A 118 -0.86 11.17 -2.32
N ILE A 119 0.45 11.31 -2.10
CA ILE A 119 1.00 12.11 -1.00
C ILE A 119 0.58 13.58 -1.13
N ALA A 120 0.71 14.17 -2.32
CA ALA A 120 0.29 15.53 -2.60
C ALA A 120 -1.21 15.71 -2.34
N SER A 121 -2.05 14.77 -2.78
CA SER A 121 -3.48 14.81 -2.52
C SER A 121 -3.78 14.80 -1.01
N TYR A 122 -3.06 14.00 -0.23
CA TYR A 122 -3.23 13.94 1.22
C TYR A 122 -2.96 15.29 1.89
N TYR A 123 -1.90 15.99 1.48
CA TYR A 123 -1.56 17.33 1.99
C TYR A 123 -2.52 18.41 1.48
N ILE A 124 -2.88 18.39 0.19
CA ILE A 124 -3.79 19.38 -0.43
C ILE A 124 -5.20 19.28 0.17
N PHE A 125 -5.72 18.07 0.37
CA PHE A 125 -7.04 17.86 0.97
C PHE A 125 -7.05 18.03 2.50
N GLY A 126 -5.93 18.45 3.11
CA GLY A 126 -5.87 18.82 4.53
C GLY A 126 -6.14 17.66 5.50
N MET A 127 -6.08 16.40 5.03
CA MET A 127 -6.30 15.22 5.88
C MET A 127 -5.24 15.07 6.98
N HIS A 128 -4.15 15.82 6.89
CA HIS A 128 -3.15 15.95 7.95
C HIS A 128 -3.66 16.71 9.19
N ARG A 129 -4.58 17.68 9.03
CA ARG A 129 -5.12 18.47 10.15
C ARG A 129 -6.07 17.69 11.05
N ARG A 130 -6.82 16.72 10.48
CA ARG A 130 -7.80 15.93 11.25
C ARG A 130 -7.18 15.00 12.29
N ASN A 131 -5.91 14.62 12.14
CA ASN A 131 -5.20 13.76 13.09
C ASN A 131 -4.58 14.54 14.28
N GLN A 132 -4.35 15.85 14.13
CA GLN A 132 -3.85 16.69 15.22
C GLN A 132 -4.97 17.02 16.23
N GLU A 133 -6.15 17.40 15.73
CA GLU A 133 -7.33 17.72 16.56
C GLU A 133 -7.75 16.53 17.47
N GLY A 134 -7.69 15.30 16.97
CA GLY A 134 -8.02 14.10 17.76
C GLY A 134 -6.96 13.75 18.82
N SER A 135 -5.69 14.06 18.57
CA SER A 135 -4.60 13.82 19.52
C SER A 135 -4.59 14.88 20.63
N GLU A 136 -4.88 16.13 20.29
CA GLU A 136 -5.11 17.21 21.25
C GLU A 136 -6.37 16.94 22.09
N ALA A 137 -7.49 16.55 21.50
CA ALA A 137 -8.73 16.24 22.23
C ALA A 137 -8.58 15.09 23.25
N LEU A 138 -7.73 14.10 22.96
CA LEU A 138 -7.39 13.01 23.90
C LEU A 138 -6.45 13.47 25.03
N GLN A 139 -5.65 14.50 24.81
CA GLN A 139 -4.83 15.14 25.85
C GLN A 139 -5.64 16.12 26.72
N PHE A 140 -6.66 16.77 26.16
CA PHE A 140 -7.54 17.72 26.86
C PHE A 140 -8.74 17.06 27.57
N THR A 141 -8.86 15.74 27.55
CA THR A 141 -9.76 15.03 28.47
C THR A 141 -9.01 14.81 29.80
N PRO A 142 -9.21 15.63 30.84
CA PRO A 142 -8.59 15.38 32.13
C PRO A 142 -9.05 14.00 32.61
N ALA A 143 -8.10 13.21 33.13
CA ALA A 143 -8.29 11.85 33.62
C ALA A 143 -9.28 11.72 34.82
N ASN A 144 -10.10 12.73 35.11
CA ASN A 144 -10.98 12.85 36.27
C ASN A 144 -12.49 12.70 35.94
N ALA A 145 -12.87 12.25 34.74
CA ALA A 145 -14.28 12.00 34.41
C ALA A 145 -14.78 10.59 34.84
N ARG A 146 -14.06 9.92 35.75
CA ARG A 146 -14.45 8.64 36.36
C ARG A 146 -14.47 8.73 37.89
N ARG A 147 -15.13 9.74 38.43
CA ARG A 147 -15.68 9.71 39.80
C ARG A 147 -17.16 10.01 39.74
#